data_AF-A0A8H7NEU2-F1
#
_entry.id   AF-A0A8H7NEU2-F1
#
_cell.length_a   1.000
_cell.length_b   1.000
_cell.length_c   1.000
_cell.angle_alpha   90.00
_cell.angle_beta   90.00
_cell.angle_gamma   90.00
#
_symmetry.space_group_name_H-M   'P 1'
#
loop_
_entity.id
_entity.type
_entity.pdbx_description
1 polymer ?
#
loop_
_entity_poly.entity_id
_entity_poly.type
_entity_poly.pdbx_seq_one_letter_code
_entity_poly.pdbx_strand_id
1 'polypeptide(L)'
;MKEIVDLLNRIMDVEWREEHEDALLHENLLCIKALSTTAKAMQYLDSIHKELFPKLLHLLFDPEKKGPSEFTTRNIITSILFTYIDSASPTERLIRAKSVLGLLRDPQPKEEERPLAFVLEMRQDRPYRVWNREVVSVTKEVFWIFLHNLNVIALPSTDKKGSSLYDSDSCISAPSNDHYSYMMRHFPQERPPVPAAPYVGGVEWDATNYLASHLDLLNAILACTPAAGARNALRGEMRISGWDRCMGGSLRLCKEKFYGSVHDGLRTWVAAAAEDGWDVKDVRYGPPPEVKSPPKKVGGGQKPKVELAPKIEMPKLDFGLPPAATAAAAKAGTDDDGWI
;
A
#
# COMPACT_ATOMS: atom_id res chain seq x y z
N MET A 1 -7.36 -28.42 6.86
CA MET A 1 -7.32 -26.96 7.13
C MET A 1 -7.10 -26.68 8.61
N LYS A 2 -7.89 -27.26 9.53
CA LYS A 2 -7.68 -27.09 10.98
C LYS A 2 -6.22 -27.27 11.43
N GLU A 3 -5.62 -28.42 11.16
CA GLU A 3 -4.20 -28.69 11.52
C GLU A 3 -3.20 -27.65 10.97
N ILE A 4 -3.47 -27.12 9.76
CA ILE A 4 -2.64 -26.08 9.14
C ILE A 4 -2.79 -24.76 9.91
N VAL A 5 -4.02 -24.39 10.29
CA VAL A 5 -4.32 -23.21 11.11
C VAL A 5 -3.74 -23.35 12.52
N ASP A 6 -3.79 -24.54 13.11
CA ASP A 6 -3.20 -24.81 14.42
C ASP A 6 -1.67 -24.70 14.37
N LEU A 7 -1.03 -25.15 13.28
CA LEU A 7 0.38 -24.90 13.03
C LEU A 7 0.68 -23.40 12.83
N LEU A 8 -0.16 -22.66 12.08
CA LEU A 8 0.01 -21.22 11.90
C LEU A 8 -0.02 -20.47 13.23
N ASN A 9 -0.98 -20.78 14.10
CA ASN A 9 -1.06 -20.18 15.44
C ASN A 9 0.23 -20.43 16.23
N ARG A 10 0.74 -21.66 16.24
CA ARG A 10 2.01 -21.98 16.92
C ARG A 10 3.20 -21.19 16.37
N ILE A 11 3.26 -20.97 15.06
CA ILE A 11 4.32 -20.17 14.43
C ILE A 11 4.18 -18.68 14.83
N MET A 12 2.96 -18.15 14.84
CA MET A 12 2.71 -16.75 15.24
C MET A 12 2.96 -16.48 16.73
N ASP A 13 2.85 -17.51 17.57
CA ASP A 13 3.12 -17.41 19.02
C ASP A 13 4.63 -17.38 19.34
N VAL A 14 5.51 -17.62 18.35
CA VAL A 14 6.96 -17.47 18.52
C VAL A 14 7.32 -15.99 18.57
N GLU A 15 7.91 -15.55 19.69
CA GLU A 15 8.25 -14.13 19.94
C GLU A 15 9.29 -13.60 18.96
N TRP A 16 10.31 -14.41 18.64
CA TRP A 16 11.40 -14.09 17.74
C TRP A 16 11.52 -15.21 16.70
N ARG A 17 11.13 -14.91 15.45
CA ARG A 17 11.26 -15.84 14.32
C ARG A 17 12.63 -15.67 13.68
N GLU A 18 13.35 -16.78 13.53
CA GLU A 18 14.52 -16.83 12.68
C GLU A 18 14.10 -17.21 11.25
N GLU A 19 15.07 -17.36 10.35
CA GLU A 19 14.84 -17.71 8.95
C GLU A 19 14.01 -19.00 8.80
N HIS A 20 14.19 -19.96 9.72
CA HIS A 20 13.44 -21.21 9.72
C HIS A 20 11.95 -21.01 9.97
N GLU A 21 11.57 -20.27 11.02
CA GLU A 21 10.17 -20.01 11.35
C GLU A 21 9.49 -19.14 10.30
N ASP A 22 10.20 -18.19 9.70
CA ASP A 22 9.66 -17.38 8.60
C ASP A 22 9.45 -18.19 7.31
N ALA A 23 10.33 -19.14 7.00
CA ALA A 23 10.12 -20.09 5.91
C ALA A 23 8.90 -20.99 6.19
N LEU A 24 8.74 -21.49 7.43
CA LEU A 24 7.56 -22.25 7.83
C LEU A 24 6.28 -21.42 7.77
N LEU A 25 6.34 -20.14 8.17
CA LEU A 25 5.21 -19.22 8.05
C LEU A 25 4.79 -19.08 6.59
N HIS A 26 5.76 -18.87 5.68
CA HIS A 26 5.51 -18.74 4.25
C HIS A 26 4.80 -19.98 3.68
N GLU A 27 5.37 -21.16 3.88
CA GLU A 27 4.80 -22.42 3.37
C GLU A 27 3.43 -22.74 3.97
N ASN A 28 3.25 -22.45 5.27
CA ASN A 28 1.96 -22.65 5.92
C ASN A 28 0.88 -21.72 5.34
N LEU A 29 1.21 -20.44 5.12
CA LEU A 29 0.32 -19.48 4.46
C LEU A 29 -0.02 -19.92 3.03
N LEU A 30 0.95 -20.45 2.27
CA LEU A 30 0.68 -21.03 0.94
C LEU A 30 -0.30 -22.21 1.01
N CYS A 31 -0.16 -23.09 2.00
CA CYS A 31 -1.11 -24.18 2.22
C CYS A 31 -2.53 -23.67 2.54
N ILE A 32 -2.67 -22.62 3.36
CA ILE A 32 -3.97 -22.00 3.63
C ILE A 32 -4.55 -21.40 2.36
N LYS A 33 -3.76 -20.65 1.59
CA LYS A 33 -4.18 -20.05 0.31
C LYS A 33 -4.65 -21.13 -0.67
N ALA A 34 -3.88 -22.21 -0.84
CA ALA A 34 -4.22 -23.31 -1.73
C ALA A 34 -5.50 -24.04 -1.28
N LEU A 35 -5.64 -24.34 0.01
CA LEU A 35 -6.84 -24.99 0.55
C LEU A 35 -8.10 -24.13 0.35
N SER A 36 -7.96 -22.80 0.46
CA SER A 36 -9.05 -21.82 0.28
C SER A 36 -9.62 -21.78 -1.15
N THR A 37 -9.07 -22.54 -2.09
CA THR A 37 -9.67 -22.75 -3.42
C THR A 37 -10.82 -23.77 -3.41
N THR A 38 -11.01 -24.49 -2.31
CA THR A 38 -12.07 -25.52 -2.19
C THR A 38 -13.25 -25.01 -1.35
N ALA A 39 -14.48 -25.36 -1.75
CA ALA A 39 -15.69 -24.92 -1.07
C ALA A 39 -15.75 -25.33 0.42
N LYS A 40 -15.31 -26.57 0.75
CA LYS A 40 -15.31 -27.07 2.13
C LYS A 40 -14.31 -26.32 3.02
N ALA A 41 -13.13 -26.00 2.49
CA ALA A 41 -12.16 -25.20 3.23
C ALA A 41 -12.65 -23.76 3.40
N MET A 42 -13.32 -23.19 2.40
CA MET A 42 -13.92 -21.86 2.49
C MET A 42 -15.00 -21.76 3.56
N GLN A 43 -15.84 -22.79 3.73
CA GLN A 43 -16.79 -22.86 4.85
C GLN A 43 -16.09 -22.85 6.22
N TYR A 44 -14.97 -23.59 6.34
CA TYR A 44 -14.18 -23.58 7.57
C TYR A 44 -13.50 -22.23 7.80
N LEU A 45 -12.92 -21.62 6.76
CA LEU A 45 -12.33 -20.29 6.84
C LEU A 45 -13.36 -19.24 7.28
N ASP A 46 -14.58 -19.31 6.73
CA ASP A 46 -15.70 -18.47 7.12
C ASP A 46 -16.09 -18.64 8.59
N SER A 47 -16.02 -19.86 9.15
CA SER A 47 -16.31 -20.07 10.57
C SER A 47 -15.25 -19.50 11.51
N ILE A 48 -14.00 -19.31 11.05
CA ILE A 48 -12.87 -18.86 11.89
C ILE A 48 -12.33 -17.47 11.54
N HIS A 49 -12.82 -16.81 10.48
CA HIS A 49 -12.20 -15.58 9.95
C HIS A 49 -12.08 -14.47 11.00
N LYS A 50 -13.05 -14.35 11.92
CA LYS A 50 -13.06 -13.35 12.99
C LYS A 50 -11.93 -13.52 14.00
N GLU A 51 -11.39 -14.73 14.12
CA GLU A 51 -10.26 -15.04 15.01
C GLU A 51 -8.95 -15.03 14.23
N LEU A 52 -8.94 -15.60 13.01
CA LEU A 52 -7.74 -15.76 12.21
C LEU A 52 -7.27 -14.45 11.55
N PHE A 53 -8.17 -13.70 10.91
CA PHE A 53 -7.79 -12.53 10.13
C PHE A 53 -7.18 -11.40 10.97
N PRO A 54 -7.64 -11.11 12.20
CA PRO A 54 -6.95 -10.14 13.06
C PRO A 54 -5.49 -10.52 13.31
N LYS A 55 -5.18 -11.81 13.53
CA LYS A 55 -3.80 -12.28 13.73
C LYS A 55 -2.96 -12.11 12.46
N LEU A 56 -3.53 -12.45 11.30
CA LEU A 56 -2.87 -12.24 10.01
C LEU A 56 -2.62 -10.75 9.72
N LEU A 57 -3.59 -9.87 10.02
CA LEU A 57 -3.41 -8.43 9.87
C LEU A 57 -2.41 -7.88 10.87
N HIS A 58 -2.32 -8.44 12.08
CA HIS A 58 -1.28 -8.09 13.03
C HIS A 58 0.11 -8.36 12.46
N LEU A 59 0.32 -9.47 11.74
CA LEU A 59 1.60 -9.73 11.04
C LEU A 59 1.95 -8.65 10.02
N LEU A 60 0.98 -7.95 9.42
CA LEU A 60 1.24 -6.86 8.47
C LEU A 60 1.40 -5.50 9.14
N PHE A 61 0.65 -5.26 10.21
CA PHE A 61 0.43 -3.92 10.77
C PHE A 61 1.06 -3.70 12.15
N ASP A 62 1.77 -4.69 12.66
CA ASP A 62 2.44 -4.66 13.96
C ASP A 62 3.31 -3.40 14.11
N PRO A 63 3.06 -2.56 15.14
CA PRO A 63 3.89 -1.39 15.42
C PRO A 63 5.36 -1.73 15.69
N GLU A 64 5.65 -2.93 16.22
CA GLU A 64 7.01 -3.40 16.48
C GLU A 64 7.69 -3.98 15.24
N LYS A 65 6.95 -4.08 14.12
CA LYS A 65 7.42 -4.64 12.85
C LYS A 65 8.01 -6.05 12.98
N LYS A 66 7.45 -6.89 13.85
CA LYS A 66 7.80 -8.32 13.98
C LYS A 66 7.12 -9.20 12.92
N GLY A 67 6.51 -8.60 11.91
CA GLY A 67 5.94 -9.28 10.75
C GLY A 67 6.99 -9.88 9.80
N PRO A 68 6.58 -10.67 8.81
CA PRO A 68 7.50 -11.18 7.80
C PRO A 68 8.09 -10.04 6.95
N SER A 69 9.40 -10.05 6.71
CA SER A 69 10.08 -9.04 5.88
C SER A 69 9.74 -9.18 4.40
N GLU A 70 9.55 -10.41 3.91
CA GLU A 70 9.38 -10.70 2.48
C GLU A 70 8.01 -10.25 1.95
N PHE A 71 8.01 -9.47 0.87
CA PHE A 71 6.78 -9.01 0.22
C PHE A 71 5.93 -10.18 -0.29
N THR A 72 6.56 -11.27 -0.72
CA THR A 72 5.86 -12.48 -1.16
C THR A 72 5.03 -13.09 -0.03
N THR A 73 5.59 -13.20 1.17
CA THR A 73 4.89 -13.69 2.37
C THR A 73 3.75 -12.77 2.78
N ARG A 74 4.01 -11.46 2.85
CA ARG A 74 2.96 -10.45 3.16
C ARG A 74 1.83 -10.49 2.14
N ASN A 75 2.15 -10.67 0.85
CA ASN A 75 1.19 -10.76 -0.23
C ASN A 75 0.28 -12.00 -0.15
N ILE A 76 0.74 -13.10 0.46
CA ILE A 76 -0.15 -14.26 0.70
C ILE A 76 -1.27 -13.88 1.66
N ILE A 77 -0.97 -13.07 2.68
CA ILE A 77 -1.99 -12.62 3.64
C ILE A 77 -3.07 -11.81 2.92
N THR A 78 -2.70 -10.76 2.19
CA THR A 78 -3.67 -9.94 1.44
C THR A 78 -4.44 -10.78 0.40
N SER A 79 -3.77 -11.74 -0.25
CA SER A 79 -4.41 -12.70 -1.16
C SER A 79 -5.49 -13.53 -0.46
N ILE A 80 -5.24 -14.05 0.75
CA ILE A 80 -6.22 -14.83 1.51
C ILE A 80 -7.46 -13.98 1.82
N LEU A 81 -7.28 -12.72 2.26
CA LEU A 81 -8.40 -11.81 2.53
C LEU A 81 -9.20 -11.52 1.24
N PHE A 82 -8.51 -11.27 0.12
CA PHE A 82 -9.17 -11.04 -1.16
C PHE A 82 -9.92 -12.29 -1.66
N THR A 83 -9.29 -13.47 -1.67
CA THR A 83 -9.92 -14.75 -2.05
C THR A 83 -11.12 -15.08 -1.17
N TYR A 84 -11.09 -14.71 0.12
CA TYR A 84 -12.24 -14.88 0.99
C TYR A 84 -13.46 -14.10 0.51
N ILE A 85 -13.27 -12.87 0.03
CA ILE A 85 -14.34 -12.07 -0.59
C ILE A 85 -14.70 -12.67 -1.95
N ASP A 86 -13.74 -12.83 -2.85
CA ASP A 86 -13.98 -13.21 -4.26
C ASP A 86 -14.66 -14.58 -4.42
N SER A 87 -14.33 -15.56 -3.59
CA SER A 87 -14.94 -16.90 -3.65
C SER A 87 -16.42 -16.94 -3.25
N ALA A 88 -16.97 -15.88 -2.66
CA ALA A 88 -18.36 -15.83 -2.23
C ALA A 88 -19.31 -15.55 -3.41
N SER A 89 -20.58 -15.97 -3.25
CA SER A 89 -21.64 -15.54 -4.15
C SER A 89 -21.79 -14.00 -4.13
N PRO A 90 -22.33 -13.37 -5.18
CA PRO A 90 -22.49 -11.91 -5.23
C PRO A 90 -23.16 -11.32 -3.97
N THR A 91 -24.15 -11.98 -3.39
CA THR A 91 -24.81 -11.51 -2.16
C THR A 91 -23.93 -11.66 -0.91
N GLU A 92 -23.19 -12.77 -0.79
CA GLU A 92 -22.29 -13.02 0.34
C GLU A 92 -21.04 -12.13 0.29
N ARG A 93 -20.60 -11.72 -0.92
CA ARG A 93 -19.48 -10.80 -1.11
C ARG A 93 -19.66 -9.50 -0.31
N LEU A 94 -20.88 -8.96 -0.28
CA LEU A 94 -21.21 -7.76 0.51
C LEU A 94 -20.91 -7.97 2.00
N ILE A 95 -21.34 -9.12 2.54
CA ILE A 95 -21.17 -9.46 3.96
C ILE A 95 -19.69 -9.67 4.28
N ARG A 96 -18.98 -10.43 3.45
CA ARG A 96 -17.56 -10.72 3.64
C ARG A 96 -16.69 -9.48 3.49
N ALA A 97 -16.93 -8.66 2.47
CA ALA A 97 -16.25 -7.39 2.26
C ALA A 97 -16.46 -6.44 3.44
N LYS A 98 -17.69 -6.33 3.96
CA LYS A 98 -17.99 -5.54 5.16
C LYS A 98 -17.26 -6.07 6.40
N SER A 99 -17.20 -7.40 6.57
CA SER A 99 -16.46 -8.03 7.67
C SER A 99 -14.96 -7.69 7.59
N VAL A 100 -14.35 -7.93 6.43
CA VAL A 100 -12.93 -7.61 6.18
C VAL A 100 -12.64 -6.13 6.37
N LEU A 101 -13.48 -5.23 5.86
CA LEU A 101 -13.33 -3.78 6.05
C LEU A 101 -13.38 -3.40 7.54
N GLY A 102 -14.22 -4.06 8.33
CA GLY A 102 -14.28 -3.85 9.77
C GLY A 102 -12.98 -4.23 10.47
N LEU A 103 -12.32 -5.31 10.03
CA LEU A 103 -11.04 -5.78 10.57
C LEU A 103 -9.85 -4.91 10.15
N LEU A 104 -9.94 -4.24 8.99
CA LEU A 104 -8.94 -3.29 8.51
C LEU A 104 -9.01 -1.91 9.18
N ARG A 105 -10.08 -1.63 9.93
CA ARG A 105 -10.24 -0.36 10.64
C ARG A 105 -9.23 -0.25 11.78
N ASP A 106 -8.59 0.90 11.92
CA ASP A 106 -7.70 1.24 13.03
C ASP A 106 -8.40 0.90 14.37
N PRO A 107 -7.73 0.18 15.29
CA PRO A 107 -8.31 -0.18 16.57
C PRO A 107 -8.66 1.07 17.37
N GLN A 108 -9.84 1.07 17.97
CA GLN A 108 -10.27 2.16 18.83
C GLN A 108 -9.53 2.09 20.17
N PRO A 109 -9.07 3.22 20.73
CA PRO A 109 -8.47 3.23 22.06
C PRO A 109 -9.48 2.71 23.10
N LYS A 110 -8.95 2.07 24.14
CA LYS A 110 -9.74 1.66 25.31
C LYS A 110 -10.44 2.88 25.89
N GLU A 111 -11.58 2.67 26.54
CA GLU A 111 -12.39 3.77 27.08
C GLU A 111 -11.59 4.68 28.03
N GLU A 112 -10.68 4.09 28.82
CA GLU A 112 -9.76 4.76 29.73
C GLU A 112 -8.71 5.65 29.03
N GLU A 113 -8.39 5.35 27.78
CA GLU A 113 -7.41 6.05 26.94
C GLU A 113 -8.09 7.03 25.96
N ARG A 114 -9.43 7.14 26.00
CA ARG A 114 -10.16 8.04 25.12
C ARG A 114 -9.86 9.49 25.49
N PRO A 115 -9.45 10.33 24.52
CA PRO A 115 -9.30 11.76 24.75
C PRO A 115 -10.60 12.38 25.26
N LEU A 116 -10.46 13.46 26.03
CA LEU A 116 -11.59 14.27 26.49
C LEU A 116 -12.44 14.77 25.30
N ALA A 117 -13.74 14.96 25.51
CA ALA A 117 -14.71 15.29 24.45
C ALA A 117 -14.29 16.47 23.56
N PHE A 118 -13.77 17.55 24.14
CA PHE A 118 -13.32 18.72 23.38
C PHE A 118 -12.11 18.41 22.45
N VAL A 119 -11.30 17.40 22.77
CA VAL A 119 -10.18 16.96 21.91
C VAL A 119 -10.71 16.13 20.76
N LEU A 120 -11.76 15.34 20.98
CA LEU A 120 -12.43 14.57 19.93
C LEU A 120 -13.07 15.48 18.88
N GLU A 121 -13.62 16.62 19.29
CA GLU A 121 -14.20 17.63 18.37
C GLU A 121 -13.14 18.26 17.44
N MET A 122 -11.89 18.37 17.89
CA MET A 122 -10.78 18.90 17.08
C MET A 122 -10.09 17.83 16.21
N ARG A 123 -10.25 16.55 16.57
CA ARG A 123 -9.55 15.45 15.90
C ARG A 123 -10.42 14.85 14.80
N GLN A 124 -9.96 14.99 13.56
CA GLN A 124 -10.58 14.30 12.44
C GLN A 124 -10.20 12.81 12.46
N ASP A 125 -11.20 11.91 12.52
CA ASP A 125 -10.98 10.46 12.56
C ASP A 125 -10.38 9.94 11.24
N ARG A 126 -9.35 9.08 11.34
CA ARG A 126 -8.61 8.51 10.20
C ARG A 126 -8.62 6.99 10.31
N PRO A 127 -9.74 6.36 9.95
CA PRO A 127 -10.03 4.99 10.34
C PRO A 127 -9.21 3.92 9.61
N TYR A 128 -8.44 4.26 8.58
CA TYR A 128 -7.65 3.30 7.78
C TYR A 128 -6.19 3.74 7.64
N ARG A 129 -5.69 4.49 8.63
CA ARG A 129 -4.34 5.06 8.60
C ARG A 129 -3.27 3.98 8.75
N VAL A 130 -3.50 2.97 9.59
CA VAL A 130 -2.56 1.85 9.77
C VAL A 130 -2.43 1.06 8.47
N TRP A 131 -3.55 0.76 7.81
CA TRP A 131 -3.54 0.10 6.51
C TRP A 131 -2.83 0.95 5.44
N ASN A 132 -3.13 2.25 5.34
CA ASN A 132 -2.43 3.14 4.41
C ASN A 132 -0.91 3.21 4.69
N ARG A 133 -0.52 3.24 5.97
CA ARG A 133 0.88 3.31 6.38
C ARG A 133 1.69 2.11 5.90
N GLU A 134 1.11 0.92 5.87
CA GLU A 134 1.79 -0.27 5.32
C GLU A 134 2.13 -0.04 3.83
N VAL A 135 1.13 0.32 3.02
CA VAL A 135 1.31 0.60 1.58
C VAL A 135 2.35 1.71 1.37
N VAL A 136 2.27 2.80 2.13
CA VAL A 136 3.24 3.91 2.05
C VAL A 136 4.64 3.46 2.46
N SER A 137 4.78 2.55 3.42
CA SER A 137 6.09 2.05 3.86
C SER A 137 6.77 1.27 2.73
N VAL A 138 6.03 0.39 2.05
CA VAL A 138 6.54 -0.31 0.86
C VAL A 138 7.01 0.68 -0.22
N THR A 139 6.24 1.75 -0.48
CA THR A 139 6.68 2.76 -1.47
C THR A 139 7.97 3.49 -1.10
N LYS A 140 8.33 3.53 0.19
CA LYS A 140 9.58 4.12 0.66
C LYS A 140 10.73 3.13 0.61
N GLU A 141 10.45 1.85 0.86
CA GLU A 141 11.45 0.77 0.81
C GLU A 141 11.96 0.54 -0.62
N VAL A 142 11.07 0.62 -1.62
CA VAL A 142 11.43 0.49 -3.06
C VAL A 142 11.26 1.80 -3.83
N PHE A 143 11.61 2.94 -3.23
CA PHE A 143 11.29 4.28 -3.77
C PHE A 143 11.82 4.54 -5.19
N TRP A 144 12.92 3.90 -5.59
CA TRP A 144 13.59 4.12 -6.89
C TRP A 144 12.77 3.64 -8.09
N ILE A 145 11.70 2.87 -7.89
CA ILE A 145 10.82 2.44 -9.00
C ILE A 145 9.78 3.51 -9.36
N PHE A 146 9.56 4.51 -8.50
CA PHE A 146 8.48 5.51 -8.61
C PHE A 146 8.95 6.85 -9.19
N LEU A 147 9.59 6.81 -10.36
CA LEU A 147 10.24 7.99 -10.97
C LEU A 147 9.51 8.54 -12.22
N HIS A 148 8.32 8.02 -12.55
CA HIS A 148 7.63 8.29 -13.81
C HIS A 148 6.55 9.36 -13.62
N ASN A 149 6.97 10.60 -13.35
CA ASN A 149 6.09 11.73 -13.01
C ASN A 149 4.99 12.03 -14.04
N LEU A 150 5.24 11.69 -15.31
CA LEU A 150 4.34 11.93 -16.44
C LEU A 150 3.26 10.85 -16.61
N ASN A 151 3.30 9.77 -15.82
CA ASN A 151 2.24 8.77 -15.87
C ASN A 151 0.89 9.40 -15.56
N VAL A 152 -0.15 8.95 -16.24
CA VAL A 152 -1.54 9.38 -16.00
C VAL A 152 -2.41 8.15 -15.97
N ILE A 153 -3.29 8.03 -14.97
CA ILE A 153 -4.29 6.97 -14.95
C ILE A 153 -5.44 7.37 -15.89
N ALA A 154 -5.55 6.63 -17.00
CA ALA A 154 -6.59 6.87 -18.00
C ALA A 154 -7.98 6.53 -17.45
N LEU A 155 -8.99 7.29 -17.89
CA LEU A 155 -10.39 6.89 -17.72
C LEU A 155 -10.72 5.79 -18.74
N PRO A 156 -11.71 4.92 -18.45
CA PRO A 156 -12.25 4.02 -19.45
C PRO A 156 -12.67 4.80 -20.70
N SER A 157 -12.23 4.35 -21.88
CA SER A 157 -12.69 4.94 -23.14
C SER A 157 -14.19 4.68 -23.32
N THR A 158 -14.94 5.71 -23.68
CA THR A 158 -16.36 5.60 -24.04
C THR A 158 -16.58 4.91 -25.38
N ASP A 159 -15.52 4.67 -26.16
CA ASP A 159 -15.59 4.23 -27.56
C ASP A 159 -15.53 2.70 -27.76
N LYS A 160 -16.07 1.90 -26.84
CA LYS A 160 -16.21 0.45 -27.07
C LYS A 160 -17.47 0.11 -27.86
N LYS A 161 -17.45 0.41 -29.16
CA LYS A 161 -18.08 -0.46 -30.16
C LYS A 161 -17.09 -1.61 -30.46
N GLY A 162 -17.25 -2.76 -29.81
CA GLY A 162 -16.55 -3.98 -30.23
C GLY A 162 -15.99 -4.85 -29.10
N SER A 163 -16.42 -6.10 -29.11
CA SER A 163 -16.01 -7.22 -28.25
C SER A 163 -16.64 -7.29 -26.84
N SER A 164 -17.97 -7.37 -26.82
CA SER A 164 -18.65 -8.33 -25.94
C SER A 164 -19.13 -9.46 -26.84
N LEU A 165 -18.61 -10.67 -26.62
CA LEU A 165 -19.04 -11.91 -27.28
C LEU A 165 -20.04 -12.66 -26.38
N TYR A 166 -20.92 -11.93 -25.71
CA TYR A 166 -22.17 -12.42 -25.18
C TYR A 166 -23.26 -11.44 -25.60
N ASP A 167 -23.89 -11.73 -26.72
CA ASP A 167 -25.14 -11.12 -27.11
C ASP A 167 -26.24 -11.83 -26.32
N SER A 168 -26.71 -11.21 -25.25
CA SER A 168 -28.01 -11.54 -24.66
C SER A 168 -28.87 -10.31 -24.79
N ASP A 169 -29.44 -10.22 -25.98
CA ASP A 169 -30.55 -9.37 -26.33
C ASP A 169 -31.72 -9.63 -25.36
N SER A 170 -32.01 -8.67 -24.48
CA SER A 170 -33.31 -8.57 -23.79
C SER A 170 -33.49 -7.17 -23.22
N CYS A 171 -34.04 -6.30 -24.07
CA CYS A 171 -34.73 -5.09 -23.70
C CYS A 171 -36.05 -5.43 -22.98
N ILE A 172 -36.00 -5.67 -21.67
CA ILE A 172 -37.17 -5.55 -20.79
C ILE A 172 -36.76 -4.74 -19.56
N SER A 173 -37.38 -3.56 -19.45
CA SER A 173 -37.38 -2.70 -18.28
C SER A 173 -37.80 -3.45 -17.01
N ALA A 174 -36.85 -3.73 -16.13
CA ALA A 174 -37.05 -4.07 -14.73
C ALA A 174 -36.20 -3.12 -13.87
N PRO A 175 -36.63 -2.71 -12.66
CA PRO A 175 -35.80 -1.94 -11.74
C PRO A 175 -34.77 -2.87 -11.07
N SER A 176 -33.93 -3.52 -11.86
CA SER A 176 -33.13 -4.67 -11.45
C SER A 176 -31.72 -4.26 -11.04
N ASN A 177 -31.55 -3.95 -9.75
CA ASN A 177 -30.32 -4.13 -8.98
C ASN A 177 -29.03 -3.45 -9.51
N ASP A 178 -29.09 -2.13 -9.71
CA ASP A 178 -27.99 -1.23 -10.12
C ASP A 178 -26.64 -1.54 -9.41
N HIS A 179 -26.69 -1.92 -8.14
CA HIS A 179 -25.50 -2.29 -7.38
C HIS A 179 -24.77 -3.53 -7.93
N TYR A 180 -25.48 -4.60 -8.30
CA TYR A 180 -24.81 -5.82 -8.76
C TYR A 180 -24.14 -5.60 -10.12
N SER A 181 -24.74 -4.79 -11.00
CA SER A 181 -24.08 -4.35 -12.24
C SER A 181 -22.83 -3.51 -11.96
N TYR A 182 -22.90 -2.60 -10.98
CA TYR A 182 -21.74 -1.83 -10.54
C TYR A 182 -20.63 -2.74 -10.02
N MET A 183 -20.97 -3.67 -9.12
CA MET A 183 -20.03 -4.64 -8.55
C MET A 183 -19.40 -5.48 -9.65
N MET A 184 -20.17 -6.07 -10.56
CA MET A 184 -19.64 -6.89 -11.65
C MET A 184 -18.67 -6.12 -12.55
N ARG A 185 -18.89 -4.81 -12.77
CA ARG A 185 -18.04 -3.96 -13.61
C ARG A 185 -16.75 -3.55 -12.91
N HIS A 186 -16.81 -3.24 -11.62
CA HIS A 186 -15.72 -2.61 -10.85
C HIS A 186 -15.03 -3.53 -9.85
N PHE A 187 -15.49 -4.77 -9.68
CA PHE A 187 -14.79 -5.77 -8.91
C PHE A 187 -13.47 -6.14 -9.62
N PRO A 188 -12.34 -6.31 -8.90
CA PRO A 188 -11.06 -6.66 -9.51
C PRO A 188 -11.14 -7.90 -10.39
N GLN A 189 -10.56 -7.81 -11.58
CA GLN A 189 -10.56 -8.89 -12.55
C GLN A 189 -9.26 -9.70 -12.44
N GLU A 190 -9.34 -10.99 -12.77
CA GLU A 190 -8.15 -11.83 -12.89
C GLU A 190 -7.22 -11.27 -13.96
N ARG A 191 -5.95 -11.10 -13.60
CA ARG A 191 -4.93 -10.59 -14.51
C ARG A 191 -4.38 -11.73 -15.36
N PRO A 192 -4.03 -11.48 -16.64
CA PRO A 192 -3.43 -12.51 -17.47
C PRO A 192 -2.09 -12.98 -16.88
N PRO A 193 -1.68 -14.23 -17.12
CA PRO A 193 -0.38 -14.73 -16.71
C PRO A 193 0.74 -13.84 -17.27
N VAL A 194 1.72 -13.53 -16.42
CA VAL A 194 2.84 -12.68 -16.78
C VAL A 194 3.90 -13.56 -17.47
N PRO A 195 4.36 -13.22 -18.68
CA PRO A 195 5.44 -13.95 -19.34
C PRO A 195 6.73 -13.93 -18.51
N ALA A 196 7.51 -15.01 -18.56
CA ALA A 196 8.82 -15.04 -17.94
C ALA A 196 9.72 -13.94 -18.52
N ALA A 197 10.28 -13.10 -17.64
CA ALA A 197 11.18 -12.02 -18.02
C ALA A 197 12.18 -11.75 -16.87
N PRO A 198 13.36 -11.15 -17.15
CA PRO A 198 14.40 -10.96 -16.13
C PRO A 198 14.00 -10.11 -14.92
N TYR A 199 13.00 -9.25 -15.05
CA TYR A 199 12.50 -8.41 -13.95
C TYR A 199 11.43 -9.11 -13.11
N VAL A 200 10.93 -10.28 -13.53
CA VAL A 200 9.91 -11.05 -12.81
C VAL A 200 10.58 -11.87 -11.70
N GLY A 201 10.01 -11.81 -10.49
CA GLY A 201 10.55 -12.48 -9.31
C GLY A 201 11.70 -11.76 -8.61
N GLY A 202 12.00 -10.52 -9.02
CA GLY A 202 12.89 -9.64 -8.25
C GLY A 202 12.14 -8.85 -7.18
N VAL A 203 12.89 -8.19 -6.29
CA VAL A 203 12.32 -7.40 -5.17
C VAL A 203 11.30 -6.34 -5.60
N GLU A 204 11.53 -5.69 -6.74
CA GLU A 204 10.62 -4.68 -7.29
C GLU A 204 9.30 -5.31 -7.77
N TRP A 205 9.39 -6.49 -8.37
CA TRP A 205 8.25 -7.26 -8.83
C TRP A 205 7.40 -7.71 -7.64
N ASP A 206 8.02 -8.25 -6.60
CA ASP A 206 7.29 -8.72 -5.42
C ASP A 206 6.65 -7.57 -4.65
N ALA A 207 7.37 -6.46 -4.48
CA ALA A 207 6.84 -5.25 -3.86
C ALA A 207 5.63 -4.70 -4.63
N THR A 208 5.71 -4.63 -5.96
CA THR A 208 4.61 -4.09 -6.77
C THR A 208 3.41 -5.02 -6.87
N ASN A 209 3.59 -6.35 -6.83
CA ASN A 209 2.48 -7.29 -6.70
C ASN A 209 1.82 -7.22 -5.32
N TYR A 210 2.60 -7.02 -4.25
CA TYR A 210 2.06 -6.77 -2.93
C TYR A 210 1.26 -5.46 -2.85
N LEU A 211 1.76 -4.38 -3.45
CA LEU A 211 1.00 -3.13 -3.59
C LEU A 211 -0.28 -3.30 -4.41
N ALA A 212 -0.22 -4.07 -5.51
CA ALA A 212 -1.38 -4.36 -6.34
C ALA A 212 -2.45 -5.16 -5.58
N SER A 213 -2.07 -6.13 -4.75
CA SER A 213 -3.04 -6.91 -3.97
C SER A 213 -3.77 -6.07 -2.91
N HIS A 214 -3.14 -5.04 -2.35
CA HIS A 214 -3.83 -4.06 -1.52
C HIS A 214 -4.84 -3.21 -2.33
N LEU A 215 -4.50 -2.82 -3.55
CA LEU A 215 -5.45 -2.12 -4.44
C LEU A 215 -6.63 -3.01 -4.82
N ASP A 216 -6.38 -4.30 -5.09
CA ASP A 216 -7.45 -5.26 -5.36
C ASP A 216 -8.36 -5.43 -4.15
N LEU A 217 -7.81 -5.58 -2.95
CA LEU A 217 -8.60 -5.65 -1.73
C LEU A 217 -9.46 -4.39 -1.53
N LEU A 218 -8.88 -3.20 -1.72
CA LEU A 218 -9.61 -1.93 -1.65
C LEU A 218 -10.73 -1.84 -2.68
N ASN A 219 -10.44 -2.19 -3.93
CA ASN A 219 -11.42 -2.16 -5.02
C ASN A 219 -12.54 -3.18 -4.82
N ALA A 220 -12.24 -4.38 -4.33
CA ALA A 220 -13.24 -5.38 -4.01
C ALA A 220 -14.20 -4.88 -2.93
N ILE A 221 -13.68 -4.25 -1.87
CA ILE A 221 -14.50 -3.67 -0.81
C ILE A 221 -15.39 -2.55 -1.33
N LEU A 222 -14.85 -1.64 -2.15
CA LEU A 222 -15.63 -0.55 -2.76
C LEU A 222 -16.70 -1.08 -3.72
N ALA A 223 -16.36 -2.06 -4.56
CA ALA A 223 -17.29 -2.70 -5.49
C ALA A 223 -18.43 -3.43 -4.76
N CYS A 224 -18.16 -3.99 -3.58
CA CYS A 224 -19.15 -4.66 -2.73
C CYS A 224 -19.93 -3.69 -1.81
N THR A 225 -19.74 -2.37 -1.94
CA THR A 225 -20.48 -1.38 -1.14
C THR A 225 -21.72 -0.91 -1.92
N PRO A 226 -22.96 -1.16 -1.42
CA PRO A 226 -24.19 -1.09 -2.23
C PRO A 226 -24.50 0.24 -2.92
N ALA A 227 -24.36 1.35 -2.21
CA ALA A 227 -24.82 2.66 -2.66
C ALA A 227 -23.67 3.60 -3.00
N ALA A 228 -23.82 4.41 -4.06
CA ALA A 228 -22.82 5.42 -4.45
C ALA A 228 -22.47 6.36 -3.29
N GLY A 229 -23.48 6.79 -2.51
CA GLY A 229 -23.27 7.61 -1.32
C GLY A 229 -22.40 6.91 -0.26
N ALA A 230 -22.64 5.60 -0.01
CA ALA A 230 -21.84 4.82 0.93
C ALA A 230 -20.42 4.57 0.40
N ARG A 231 -20.26 4.33 -0.91
CA ARG A 231 -18.95 4.23 -1.56
C ARG A 231 -18.15 5.52 -1.44
N ASN A 232 -18.78 6.67 -1.69
CA ASN A 232 -18.14 7.98 -1.56
C ASN A 232 -17.83 8.34 -0.11
N ALA A 233 -18.67 7.96 0.85
CA ALA A 233 -18.35 8.08 2.27
C ALA A 233 -17.09 7.27 2.62
N LEU A 234 -17.01 6.02 2.16
CA LEU A 234 -15.84 5.17 2.35
C LEU A 234 -14.59 5.74 1.65
N ARG A 235 -14.72 6.26 0.41
CA ARG A 235 -13.61 6.98 -0.25
C ARG A 235 -13.17 8.21 0.56
N GLY A 236 -14.09 8.90 1.22
CA GLY A 236 -13.76 9.99 2.16
C GLY A 236 -12.91 9.51 3.34
N GLU A 237 -13.30 8.40 3.97
CA GLU A 237 -12.53 7.77 5.05
C GLU A 237 -11.14 7.29 4.58
N MET A 238 -11.05 6.77 3.35
CA MET A 238 -9.77 6.37 2.74
C MET A 238 -8.89 7.59 2.42
N ARG A 239 -9.47 8.64 1.81
CA ARG A 239 -8.78 9.89 1.46
C ARG A 239 -8.16 10.55 2.70
N ILE A 240 -8.94 10.71 3.77
CA ILE A 240 -8.42 11.31 5.01
C ILE A 240 -7.36 10.43 5.69
N SER A 241 -7.45 9.11 5.51
CA SER A 241 -6.44 8.16 5.97
C SER A 241 -5.16 8.17 5.12
N GLY A 242 -5.14 8.85 3.96
CA GLY A 242 -3.95 9.08 3.14
C GLY A 242 -3.92 8.34 1.79
N TRP A 243 -4.98 7.62 1.42
CA TRP A 243 -4.99 6.76 0.24
C TRP A 243 -4.83 7.52 -1.08
N ASP A 244 -5.58 8.60 -1.32
CA ASP A 244 -5.46 9.37 -2.57
C ASP A 244 -4.04 9.92 -2.76
N ARG A 245 -3.40 10.38 -1.67
CA ARG A 245 -2.00 10.85 -1.70
C ARG A 245 -1.03 9.71 -2.03
N CYS A 246 -1.23 8.52 -1.47
CA CYS A 246 -0.39 7.36 -1.79
C CYS A 246 -0.58 6.91 -3.25
N MET A 247 -1.83 6.76 -3.68
CA MET A 247 -2.18 6.33 -5.04
C MET A 247 -1.67 7.30 -6.10
N GLY A 248 -1.97 8.60 -5.95
CA GLY A 248 -1.54 9.63 -6.90
C GLY A 248 -0.08 10.07 -6.72
N GLY A 249 0.40 10.21 -5.50
CA GLY A 249 1.75 10.73 -5.23
C GLY A 249 2.87 9.71 -5.38
N SER A 250 2.56 8.42 -5.31
CA SER A 250 3.58 7.36 -5.36
C SER A 250 3.20 6.25 -6.34
N LEU A 251 2.09 5.54 -6.11
CA LEU A 251 1.76 4.33 -6.89
C LEU A 251 1.63 4.60 -8.40
N ARG A 252 1.03 5.74 -8.79
CA ARG A 252 0.95 6.15 -10.20
C ARG A 252 2.32 6.22 -10.88
N LEU A 253 3.37 6.55 -10.14
CA LEU A 253 4.69 6.89 -10.68
C LEU A 253 5.56 5.66 -11.00
N CYS A 254 5.08 4.44 -10.75
CA CYS A 254 5.80 3.24 -11.17
C CYS A 254 5.68 3.02 -12.68
N LYS A 255 6.69 2.44 -13.32
CA LYS A 255 6.66 2.17 -14.77
C LYS A 255 5.53 1.21 -15.17
N GLU A 256 4.54 1.68 -15.93
CA GLU A 256 3.37 0.86 -16.30
C GLU A 256 3.75 -0.42 -17.05
N LYS A 257 4.74 -0.34 -17.96
CA LYS A 257 5.20 -1.49 -18.75
C LYS A 257 5.68 -2.67 -17.88
N PHE A 258 6.25 -2.40 -16.71
CA PHE A 258 6.84 -3.44 -15.85
C PHE A 258 5.96 -3.76 -14.64
N TYR A 259 5.19 -2.79 -14.16
CA TYR A 259 4.36 -2.92 -12.96
C TYR A 259 2.89 -2.67 -13.29
N GLY A 260 2.41 -3.32 -14.36
CA GLY A 260 1.06 -3.14 -14.89
C GLY A 260 -0.04 -3.43 -13.85
N SER A 261 0.19 -4.39 -12.95
CA SER A 261 -0.79 -4.77 -11.92
C SER A 261 -1.20 -3.62 -11.01
N VAL A 262 -0.28 -2.73 -10.67
CA VAL A 262 -0.55 -1.51 -9.87
C VAL A 262 -1.41 -0.55 -10.68
N HIS A 263 -1.09 -0.33 -11.95
CA HIS A 263 -1.87 0.52 -12.85
C HIS A 263 -3.26 -0.03 -13.13
N ASP A 264 -3.41 -1.36 -13.21
CA ASP A 264 -4.71 -2.02 -13.31
C ASP A 264 -5.57 -1.71 -12.08
N GLY A 265 -5.01 -1.84 -10.87
CA GLY A 265 -5.71 -1.51 -9.63
C GLY A 265 -6.12 -0.04 -9.57
N LEU A 266 -5.23 0.88 -10.00
CA LEU A 266 -5.53 2.31 -10.07
C LEU A 266 -6.60 2.64 -11.12
N ARG A 267 -6.56 1.99 -12.30
CA ARG A 267 -7.58 2.17 -13.35
C ARG A 267 -8.95 1.70 -12.88
N THR A 268 -9.03 0.56 -12.20
CA THR A 268 -10.26 0.05 -11.58
C THR A 268 -10.81 1.05 -10.55
N TRP A 269 -9.95 1.56 -9.65
CA TRP A 269 -10.35 2.54 -8.65
C TRP A 269 -10.88 3.83 -9.29
N VAL A 270 -10.16 4.37 -10.28
CA VAL A 270 -10.50 5.61 -10.99
C VAL A 270 -11.80 5.45 -11.78
N ALA A 271 -11.99 4.33 -12.47
CA ALA A 271 -13.22 4.05 -13.21
C ALA A 271 -14.44 4.01 -12.26
N ALA A 272 -14.32 3.26 -11.17
CA ALA A 272 -15.35 3.11 -10.16
C ALA A 272 -15.70 4.45 -9.47
N ALA A 273 -14.68 5.25 -9.16
CA ALA A 273 -14.82 6.57 -8.56
C ALA A 273 -15.47 7.58 -9.50
N ALA A 274 -15.07 7.59 -10.78
CA ALA A 274 -15.66 8.47 -11.79
C ALA A 274 -17.14 8.16 -12.04
N GLU A 275 -17.53 6.88 -12.06
CA GLU A 275 -18.94 6.48 -12.19
C GLU A 275 -19.79 6.97 -11.00
N ASP A 276 -19.21 7.01 -9.79
CA ASP A 276 -19.86 7.55 -8.59
C ASP A 276 -19.80 9.08 -8.46
N GLY A 277 -19.26 9.79 -9.46
CA GLY A 277 -19.09 11.24 -9.41
C GLY A 277 -18.04 11.74 -8.41
N TRP A 278 -17.12 10.88 -7.97
CA TRP A 278 -16.02 11.24 -7.07
C TRP A 278 -14.91 11.97 -7.84
N ASP A 279 -14.28 12.98 -7.21
CA ASP A 279 -13.13 13.65 -7.82
C ASP A 279 -11.91 12.72 -7.85
N VAL A 280 -11.52 12.36 -9.07
CA VAL A 280 -10.40 11.45 -9.38
C VAL A 280 -9.12 12.18 -9.77
N LYS A 281 -9.11 13.53 -9.82
CA LYS A 281 -8.00 14.31 -10.36
C LYS A 281 -6.67 13.99 -9.70
N ASP A 282 -6.63 13.97 -8.37
CA ASP A 282 -5.39 13.76 -7.61
C ASP A 282 -4.82 12.36 -7.80
N VAL A 283 -5.66 11.34 -7.93
CA VAL A 283 -5.20 9.97 -8.20
C VAL A 283 -4.70 9.84 -9.64
N ARG A 284 -5.40 10.46 -10.60
CA ARG A 284 -5.08 10.37 -12.03
C ARG A 284 -3.84 11.14 -12.45
N TYR A 285 -3.71 12.38 -11.97
CA TYR A 285 -2.68 13.33 -12.40
C TYR A 285 -1.68 13.65 -11.31
N GLY A 286 -2.01 13.33 -10.06
CA GLY A 286 -1.18 13.57 -8.90
C GLY A 286 -1.71 14.70 -8.05
N PRO A 287 -1.36 14.71 -6.76
CA PRO A 287 -1.66 15.86 -5.94
C PRO A 287 -1.04 17.10 -6.58
N PRO A 288 -1.73 18.25 -6.56
CA PRO A 288 -1.15 19.51 -7.00
C PRO A 288 0.20 19.74 -6.32
N PRO A 289 1.19 20.36 -7.01
CA PRO A 289 2.41 20.77 -6.35
C PRO A 289 2.04 21.55 -5.10
N GLU A 290 2.55 21.16 -3.94
CA GLU A 290 2.34 21.95 -2.74
C GLU A 290 2.77 23.38 -3.05
N VAL A 291 1.84 24.32 -2.91
CA VAL A 291 2.16 25.74 -3.04
C VAL A 291 3.12 26.00 -1.90
N LYS A 292 4.42 25.90 -2.18
CA LYS A 292 5.47 26.37 -1.28
C LYS A 292 5.03 27.78 -0.93
N SER A 293 4.61 27.96 0.32
CA SER A 293 4.27 29.29 0.81
C SER A 293 5.43 30.18 0.38
N PRO A 294 5.19 31.30 -0.32
CA PRO A 294 6.26 32.20 -0.69
C PRO A 294 7.11 32.41 0.56
N PRO A 295 8.44 32.21 0.51
CA PRO A 295 9.26 32.44 1.68
C PRO A 295 8.86 33.81 2.19
N LYS A 296 8.33 33.84 3.43
CA LYS A 296 7.81 35.04 4.07
C LYS A 296 8.82 36.13 3.73
N LYS A 297 8.44 37.14 2.92
CA LYS A 297 9.31 38.27 2.65
C LYS A 297 9.62 38.83 4.02
N VAL A 298 10.82 38.52 4.51
CA VAL A 298 11.35 39.08 5.74
C VAL A 298 11.47 40.55 5.40
N GLY A 299 10.50 41.35 5.87
CA GLY A 299 10.63 42.79 5.89
C GLY A 299 11.98 43.11 6.52
N GLY A 300 12.67 44.10 5.95
CA GLY A 300 14.06 44.45 6.22
C GLY A 300 14.47 44.19 7.67
N GLY A 301 15.22 43.11 7.86
CA GLY A 301 15.75 42.67 9.15
C GLY A 301 17.16 42.17 8.91
N GLN A 302 18.09 42.69 9.69
CA GLN A 302 19.55 42.60 9.53
C GLN A 302 20.06 41.19 9.23
N LYS A 303 21.12 41.10 8.41
CA LYS A 303 21.87 39.86 8.14
C LYS A 303 22.23 39.17 9.46
N PRO A 304 21.96 37.86 9.63
CA PRO A 304 22.41 37.14 10.80
C PRO A 304 23.94 37.08 10.80
N LYS A 305 24.55 37.45 11.93
CA LYS A 305 25.98 37.23 12.18
C LYS A 305 26.24 35.72 12.11
N VAL A 306 27.15 35.32 11.22
CA VAL A 306 27.69 33.96 11.20
C VAL A 306 28.53 33.79 12.45
N GLU A 307 28.02 33.08 13.45
CA GLU A 307 28.85 32.58 14.55
C GLU A 307 29.66 31.40 14.03
N LEU A 308 30.99 31.53 14.08
CA LEU A 308 31.89 30.44 13.74
C LEU A 308 31.80 29.35 14.80
N ALA A 309 31.77 28.09 14.35
CA ALA A 309 31.73 26.93 15.24
C ALA A 309 32.86 26.99 16.29
N PRO A 310 32.58 26.65 17.57
CA PRO A 310 33.56 26.73 18.64
C PRO A 310 34.72 25.78 18.36
N LYS A 311 35.94 26.33 18.29
CA LYS A 311 37.17 25.56 18.13
C LYS A 311 37.57 24.99 19.49
N ILE A 312 37.66 23.67 19.57
CA ILE A 312 38.32 22.98 20.68
C ILE A 312 39.84 23.13 20.46
N GLU A 313 40.52 23.87 21.33
CA GLU A 313 41.98 23.96 21.30
C GLU A 313 42.59 22.67 21.87
N MET A 314 43.26 21.89 21.03
CA MET A 314 44.08 20.78 21.49
C MET A 314 45.36 21.34 22.13
N PRO A 315 45.70 20.94 23.37
CA PRO A 315 46.96 21.34 23.99
C PRO A 315 48.14 20.78 23.20
N LYS A 316 49.12 21.64 22.90
CA LYS A 316 50.37 21.23 22.25
C LYS A 316 51.19 20.36 23.21
N LEU A 317 51.26 19.07 22.93
CA LEU A 317 52.20 18.15 23.55
C LEU A 317 53.58 18.33 22.89
N ASP A 318 54.48 19.01 23.59
CA ASP A 318 55.88 19.17 23.18
C ASP A 318 56.71 18.03 23.78
N PHE A 319 57.01 17.02 22.97
CA PHE A 319 57.95 15.96 23.33
C PHE A 319 59.33 16.39 22.84
N GLY A 320 60.06 17.12 23.67
CA GLY A 320 61.32 17.80 23.35
C GLY A 320 62.36 16.95 22.60
N LEU A 321 62.24 16.94 21.28
CA LEU A 321 63.19 16.35 20.34
C LEU A 321 63.78 17.47 19.48
N PRO A 322 65.11 17.53 19.30
CA PRO A 322 65.76 18.60 18.56
C PRO A 322 65.40 18.55 17.06
N PRO A 323 65.26 19.71 16.38
CA PRO A 323 64.79 19.79 15.02
C PRO A 323 65.85 19.26 14.03
N ALA A 324 65.49 18.24 13.25
CA ALA A 324 66.23 17.84 12.06
C ALA A 324 65.91 18.79 10.89
N ALA A 325 66.95 19.06 10.10
CA ALA A 325 67.03 20.10 9.09
C ALA A 325 65.98 20.01 7.96
N THR A 326 65.66 21.19 7.43
CA THR A 326 64.85 21.49 6.25
C THR A 326 65.19 20.68 5.00
N ALA A 327 64.16 20.18 4.30
CA ALA A 327 64.26 19.84 2.88
C ALA A 327 62.95 20.14 2.13
N ALA A 328 63.06 21.15 1.26
CA ALA A 328 62.46 21.36 -0.06
C ALA A 328 61.02 20.91 -0.40
N ALA A 329 60.31 21.88 -0.99
CA ALA A 329 59.07 21.73 -1.75
C ALA A 329 59.19 20.77 -2.94
N ALA A 330 58.11 20.05 -3.22
CA ALA A 330 57.83 19.48 -4.54
C ALA A 330 56.35 19.73 -4.91
N LYS A 331 56.15 20.39 -6.06
CA LYS A 331 54.87 20.50 -6.78
C LYS A 331 54.72 19.31 -7.72
N ALA A 332 53.51 18.73 -7.79
CA ALA A 332 52.85 18.11 -8.94
C ALA A 332 51.47 17.64 -8.42
N GLY A 333 50.30 17.88 -9.00
CA GLY A 333 49.93 18.02 -10.40
C GLY A 333 49.51 16.66 -10.94
N THR A 334 48.20 16.35 -10.98
CA THR A 334 47.55 15.48 -11.98
C THR A 334 46.03 15.47 -11.77
N ASP A 335 45.32 15.62 -12.90
CA ASP A 335 43.91 15.37 -13.13
C ASP A 335 43.52 13.92 -12.78
N ASP A 336 42.25 13.69 -12.41
CA ASP A 336 41.64 12.36 -12.42
C ASP A 336 40.23 12.41 -13.02
N ASP A 337 40.00 11.48 -13.94
CA ASP A 337 38.90 11.36 -14.87
C ASP A 337 37.64 10.82 -14.18
N GLY A 338 36.55 11.59 -14.29
CA GLY A 338 35.22 11.17 -13.88
C GLY A 338 34.61 10.17 -14.87
N TRP A 339 34.38 8.95 -14.39
CA TRP A 339 33.68 7.88 -15.07
C TRP A 339 32.23 8.26 -15.43
N ILE A 340 31.83 7.95 -16.67
CA ILE A 340 30.43 7.86 -17.15
C ILE A 340 29.95 6.43 -16.99
#